data_AF-A0A076HM33-F1
#
_entry.id   AF-A0A076HM33-F1
#
_cell.length_a   1.000
_cell.length_b   1.000
_cell.length_c   1.000
_cell.angle_alpha   90.00
_cell.angle_beta   90.00
_cell.angle_gamma   90.00
#
_symmetry.space_group_name_H-M   'P 1'
#
loop_
_entity.id
_entity.type
_entity.pdbx_description
1 polymer ?
#
loop_
_entity_poly.entity_id
_entity_poly.type
_entity_poly.pdbx_seq_one_letter_code
_entity_poly.pdbx_strand_id
1 'polypeptide(L)'
;MSQTSRLARQVTLAETWSSSAHSEICCLIYATQNGWKLLILFEEMAVPYHWALVHFVTNEQSSERFLFINLNGRIQALVDRARGLSITESGAIL
;
A
#
# COMPACT_ATOMS: atom_id res chain seq x y z
N MET A 1 -16.21 14.00 -3.08
CA MET A 1 -14.91 13.85 -3.78
C MET A 1 -15.08 12.73 -4.78
N SER A 2 -14.97 13.03 -6.09
CA SER A 2 -15.14 12.05 -7.16
C SER A 2 -14.03 11.00 -7.07
N GLN A 3 -14.39 9.71 -7.03
CA GLN A 3 -13.42 8.62 -7.04
C GLN A 3 -12.78 8.56 -8.44
N THR A 4 -11.50 8.92 -8.55
CA THR A 4 -10.82 9.12 -9.84
C THR A 4 -10.42 7.83 -10.56
N SER A 5 -10.36 6.70 -9.87
CA SER A 5 -10.07 5.38 -10.45
C SER A 5 -11.12 4.34 -10.04
N ARG A 6 -11.46 3.45 -10.97
CA ARG A 6 -12.30 2.26 -10.70
C ARG A 6 -11.51 1.09 -10.12
N LEU A 7 -10.18 1.14 -10.22
CA LEU A 7 -9.24 0.11 -9.75
C LEU A 7 -8.77 0.37 -8.32
N ALA A 8 -8.77 1.63 -7.88
CA ALA A 8 -8.21 2.03 -6.60
C ALA A 8 -9.29 2.14 -5.50
N ARG A 9 -9.06 1.47 -4.36
CA ARG A 9 -9.82 1.71 -3.14
C ARG A 9 -8.90 2.14 -2.01
N GLN A 10 -9.19 3.29 -1.41
CA GLN A 10 -8.50 3.71 -0.20
C GLN A 10 -9.03 2.90 0.98
N VAL A 11 -8.12 2.42 1.82
CA VAL A 11 -8.38 1.79 3.10
C VAL A 11 -7.53 2.45 4.18
N THR A 12 -7.83 2.19 5.45
CA THR A 12 -6.97 2.63 6.55
C THR A 12 -5.74 1.72 6.69
N LEU A 13 -4.70 2.19 7.38
CA LEU A 13 -3.56 1.37 7.77
C LEU A 13 -3.97 0.14 8.61
N ALA A 14 -5.09 0.24 9.35
CA ALA A 14 -5.64 -0.88 10.12
C ALA A 14 -6.17 -2.02 9.24
N GLU A 15 -6.67 -1.69 8.06
CA GLU A 15 -7.33 -2.62 7.14
C GLU A 15 -6.37 -3.22 6.11
N THR A 16 -5.07 -2.94 6.24
CA THR A 16 -4.03 -3.40 5.33
C THR A 16 -3.93 -4.93 5.23
N TRP A 17 -4.40 -5.69 6.23
CA TRP A 17 -4.50 -7.16 6.20
C TRP A 17 -5.93 -7.70 6.13
N SER A 18 -6.97 -6.87 6.27
CA SER A 18 -8.39 -7.26 6.12
C SER A 18 -8.75 -7.85 4.75
N SER A 19 -9.39 -9.02 4.70
CA SER A 19 -9.90 -9.61 3.45
C SER A 19 -10.82 -8.64 2.68
N SER A 20 -10.77 -8.66 1.35
CA SER A 20 -11.61 -7.81 0.50
C SER A 20 -12.01 -8.51 -0.79
N ALA A 21 -13.28 -8.40 -1.17
CA ALA A 21 -13.76 -8.90 -2.46
C ALA A 21 -13.22 -8.11 -3.68
N HIS A 22 -12.58 -6.97 -3.46
CA HIS A 22 -12.11 -6.10 -4.54
C HIS A 22 -10.66 -6.35 -4.94
N SER A 23 -9.78 -6.60 -3.97
CA SER A 23 -8.37 -6.86 -4.25
C SER A 23 -7.69 -7.55 -3.08
N GLU A 24 -6.79 -8.46 -3.41
CA GLU A 24 -5.86 -9.11 -2.49
C GLU A 24 -4.58 -8.29 -2.27
N ILE A 25 -4.40 -7.19 -3.01
CA ILE A 25 -3.21 -6.35 -2.94
C ILE A 25 -3.51 -5.07 -2.16
N CYS A 26 -2.61 -4.69 -1.25
CA CYS A 26 -2.65 -3.41 -0.55
C CYS A 26 -1.30 -2.68 -0.62
N CYS A 27 -1.30 -1.47 -1.16
CA CYS A 27 -0.13 -0.61 -1.24
C CYS A 27 -0.11 0.38 -0.08
N LEU A 28 1.00 0.46 0.65
CA LEU A 28 1.23 1.43 1.71
C LEU A 28 2.09 2.57 1.15
N ILE A 29 1.51 3.77 1.12
CA ILE A 29 2.10 4.90 0.41
C ILE A 29 2.17 6.16 1.27
N TYR A 30 3.03 7.08 0.86
CA TYR A 30 2.99 8.48 1.26
C TYR A 30 3.26 9.33 0.02
N ALA A 31 2.71 10.54 -0.04
CA ALA A 31 2.72 11.42 -1.22
C ALA A 31 4.14 11.89 -1.58
N THR A 32 4.91 11.01 -2.22
CA THR A 32 6.33 11.14 -2.58
C THR A 32 6.56 10.41 -3.89
N GLN A 33 7.69 10.68 -4.56
CA GLN A 33 8.03 9.98 -5.80
C GLN A 33 8.02 8.44 -5.66
N ASN A 34 8.54 7.91 -4.54
CA ASN A 34 8.51 6.47 -4.30
C ASN A 34 7.09 5.95 -4.04
N GLY A 35 6.27 6.67 -3.26
CA GLY A 35 4.91 6.21 -2.93
C GLY A 35 3.95 6.13 -4.12
N TRP A 36 4.18 6.92 -5.17
CA TRP A 36 3.34 6.87 -6.37
C TRP A 36 3.67 5.71 -7.31
N LYS A 37 4.86 5.10 -7.21
CA LYS A 37 5.33 4.05 -8.14
C LYS A 37 4.38 2.86 -8.21
N LEU A 38 3.91 2.34 -7.07
CA LEU A 38 2.98 1.20 -7.08
C LEU A 38 1.62 1.57 -7.63
N LEU A 39 1.08 2.73 -7.28
CA LEU A 39 -0.25 3.13 -7.78
C LEU A 39 -0.22 3.26 -9.30
N ILE A 40 0.83 3.88 -9.85
CA ILE A 40 1.04 3.96 -11.30
C ILE A 40 1.16 2.55 -11.90
N LEU A 41 1.98 1.67 -11.32
CA LEU A 41 2.13 0.28 -11.79
C LEU A 41 0.76 -0.44 -11.88
N PHE A 42 -0.05 -0.38 -10.83
CA PHE A 42 -1.34 -1.08 -10.81
C PHE A 42 -2.38 -0.48 -11.77
N GLU A 43 -2.36 0.84 -11.97
CA GLU A 43 -3.17 1.50 -13.00
C GLU A 43 -2.73 1.07 -14.41
N GLU A 44 -1.43 1.07 -14.71
CA GLU A 44 -0.89 0.65 -16.02
C GLU A 44 -1.15 -0.84 -16.32
N MET A 45 -1.16 -1.70 -15.29
CA MET A 45 -1.51 -3.11 -15.44
C MET A 45 -3.03 -3.39 -15.44
N ALA A 46 -3.85 -2.37 -15.22
CA ALA A 46 -5.30 -2.49 -15.06
C ALA A 46 -5.75 -3.50 -13.98
N VAL A 47 -5.00 -3.58 -12.86
CA VAL A 47 -5.26 -4.53 -11.77
C VAL A 47 -5.88 -3.79 -10.57
N PRO A 48 -7.04 -4.24 -10.04
CA PRO A 48 -7.62 -3.65 -8.83
C PRO A 48 -6.70 -3.76 -7.62
N TYR A 49 -6.62 -2.69 -6.83
CA TYR A 49 -5.75 -2.62 -5.64
C TYR A 49 -6.37 -1.79 -4.52
N HIS A 50 -5.96 -2.10 -3.30
CA HIS A 50 -6.17 -1.22 -2.15
C HIS A 50 -4.95 -0.34 -1.92
N TRP A 51 -5.16 0.83 -1.34
CA TRP A 51 -4.06 1.65 -0.85
C TRP A 51 -4.36 2.27 0.50
N ALA A 52 -3.34 2.34 1.35
CA ALA A 52 -3.39 3.00 2.65
C ALA A 52 -2.35 4.12 2.69
N LEU A 53 -2.78 5.28 3.17
CA LEU A 53 -1.88 6.39 3.46
C LEU A 53 -1.18 6.12 4.79
N VAL A 54 0.15 6.23 4.81
CA VAL A 54 0.96 6.18 6.02
C VAL A 54 1.30 7.62 6.39
N HIS A 55 0.75 8.12 7.49
CA HIS A 55 0.92 9.50 7.92
C HIS A 55 2.27 9.71 8.62
N PHE A 56 3.23 10.26 7.89
CA PHE A 56 4.56 10.59 8.44
C PHE A 56 4.50 11.72 9.48
N VAL A 57 3.52 12.62 9.36
CA VAL A 57 3.30 13.70 10.34
C VAL A 57 2.98 13.16 11.73
N THR A 58 2.22 12.07 11.80
CA THR A 58 1.87 11.38 13.06
C THR A 58 2.77 10.18 13.34
N ASN A 59 3.89 10.05 12.61
CA ASN A 59 4.90 9.02 12.78
C ASN A 59 4.38 7.57 12.61
N GLU A 60 3.38 7.34 11.76
CA GLU A 60 2.80 6.00 11.55
C GLU A 60 3.79 4.98 10.99
N GLN A 61 4.81 5.42 10.26
CA GLN A 61 5.88 4.57 9.74
C GLN A 61 6.75 3.94 10.85
N SER A 62 6.68 4.48 12.07
CA SER A 62 7.36 3.91 13.25
C SER A 62 6.40 3.11 14.14
N SER A 63 5.12 3.00 13.77
CA SER A 63 4.14 2.22 14.54
C SER A 63 4.43 0.73 14.43
N GLU A 64 4.12 -0.05 15.47
CA GLU A 64 4.25 -1.51 15.45
C GLU A 64 3.54 -2.13 14.24
N ARG A 65 2.38 -1.59 13.88
CA ARG A 65 1.59 -2.05 12.74
C ARG A 65 2.33 -1.87 11.41
N PHE A 66 2.96 -0.72 11.20
CA PHE A 66 3.75 -0.52 9.99
C PHE A 66 5.06 -1.31 10.01
N LEU A 67 5.75 -1.34 11.14
CA LEU A 67 7.03 -2.05 11.28
C LEU A 67 6.88 -3.57 11.14
N PHE A 68 5.72 -4.13 11.50
CA PHE A 68 5.38 -5.52 11.19
C PHE A 68 5.40 -5.82 9.67
N ILE A 69 5.12 -4.81 8.84
CA ILE A 69 5.11 -4.93 7.38
C ILE A 69 6.48 -4.57 6.80
N ASN A 70 7.08 -3.47 7.28
CA ASN A 70 8.39 -3.00 6.87
C ASN A 70 9.22 -2.51 8.07
N LEU A 71 10.16 -3.34 8.54
CA LEU A 71 11.07 -3.02 9.64
C LEU A 71 11.98 -1.82 9.37
N ASN A 72 12.17 -1.41 8.10
CA ASN A 72 12.96 -0.22 7.73
C ASN A 72 12.21 1.09 8.01
N GLY A 73 10.89 1.05 8.28
CA GLY A 73 10.10 2.27 8.52
C GLY A 73 10.00 3.20 7.31
N ARG A 74 10.20 2.67 6.09
CA ARG A 74 10.17 3.43 4.83
C ARG A 74 8.99 3.06 3.96
N ILE A 75 8.49 4.02 3.22
CA ILE A 75 7.56 3.78 2.11
C ILE A 75 8.34 3.55 0.80
N GLN A 76 7.76 2.90 -0.19
CA GLN A 76 6.49 2.18 -0.18
C GLN A 76 6.64 0.75 0.36
N ALA A 77 5.52 0.13 0.72
CA ALA A 77 5.42 -1.30 0.98
C ALA A 77 4.17 -1.88 0.32
N LEU A 78 4.21 -3.16 -0.01
CA LEU A 78 3.09 -3.90 -0.61
C LEU A 78 2.75 -5.09 0.29
N VAL A 79 1.46 -5.31 0.50
CA VAL A 79 0.92 -6.53 1.12
C VAL A 79 0.18 -7.33 0.06
N ASP A 80 0.57 -8.60 -0.08
CA ASP A 80 -0.12 -9.61 -0.87
C ASP A 80 -0.83 -10.56 0.10
N ARG A 81 -2.15 -10.34 0.24
CA ARG A 81 -3.01 -11.10 1.15
C ARG A 81 -3.19 -12.53 0.69
N ALA A 82 -3.19 -12.78 -0.63
CA ALA A 82 -3.34 -14.12 -1.20
C ALA A 82 -2.13 -15.01 -0.86
N ARG A 83 -0.94 -14.42 -0.79
CA ARG A 83 0.30 -15.13 -0.42
C ARG A 83 0.69 -14.98 1.05
N GLY A 84 0.01 -14.14 1.81
CA GLY A 84 0.32 -13.87 3.21
C GLY A 84 1.70 -13.23 3.42
N LEU A 85 2.15 -12.38 2.49
CA LEU A 85 3.48 -11.77 2.53
C LEU A 85 3.45 -10.26 2.34
N SER A 86 4.46 -9.59 2.87
CA SER A 86 4.77 -8.20 2.57
C SER A 86 6.07 -8.10 1.78
N ILE A 87 6.10 -7.18 0.82
CA ILE A 87 7.29 -6.84 0.03
C ILE A 87 7.59 -5.36 0.23
N THR A 88 8.86 -5.05 0.45
CA THR A 88 9.37 -3.69 0.67
C THR A 88 10.43 -3.39 -0.38
N GLU A 89 10.89 -2.13 -0.43
CA GLU A 89 11.86 -1.63 -1.41
C GLU A 89 11.30 -1.60 -2.85
N SER A 90 11.25 -0.42 -3.46
CA SER A 90 10.55 -0.25 -4.74
C SER A 90 11.13 -1.10 -5.89
N GLY A 91 12.43 -1.40 -5.85
CA GLY A 91 13.09 -2.21 -6.88
C GLY A 91 12.93 -3.72 -6.71
N ALA A 92 12.40 -4.19 -5.57
CA ALA A 92 12.04 -5.60 -5.40
C ALA A 92 10.57 -5.85 -5.75
N ILE A 93 9.73 -4.80 -5.68
CA ILE A 93 8.31 -4.90 -6.00
C ILE A 93 8.06 -4.75 -7.52
N LEU A 94 8.89 -3.97 -8.22
CA LEU A 94 8.88 -3.80 -9.68
C LEU A 94 9.77 -4.85 -10.35
#